data_AF-A0A967CG97-F1
#
_entry.id   AF-A0A967CG97-F1
#
_cell.length_a   1.000
_cell.length_b   1.000
_cell.length_c   1.000
_cell.angle_alpha   90.00
_cell.angle_beta   90.00
_cell.angle_gamma   90.00
#
_symmetry.space_group_name_H-M   'P 1'
#
loop_
_entity.id
_entity.type
_entity.pdbx_description
1 polymer ?
#
loop_
_entity_poly.entity_id
_entity_poly.type
_entity_poly.pdbx_seq_one_letter_code
_entity_poly.pdbx_strand_id
1 'polypeptide(L)' 'MNLALAQPRSPRATIGGLAMAARTAEKARAASAGTLGNFKYDCSMDNKLFGFAGIDASE' A
#
# COMPACT_ATOMS: atom_id res chain seq x y z
N MET A 1 10.42 -1.85 3.52
CA MET A 1 9.81 -3.14 3.15
C MET A 1 10.22 -3.40 1.71
N ASN A 2 10.95 -4.48 1.42
CA ASN A 2 11.43 -4.74 0.06
C ASN A 2 10.43 -5.67 -0.66
N LEU A 3 9.64 -5.10 -1.57
CA LEU A 3 8.61 -5.83 -2.33
C LEU A 3 9.15 -6.55 -3.57
N ALA A 4 10.44 -6.38 -3.88
CA ALA A 4 11.10 -7.18 -4.91
C ALA A 4 11.38 -8.62 -4.44
N LEU A 5 11.45 -8.86 -3.12
CA LEU A 5 11.76 -10.16 -2.53
C LEU A 5 10.58 -10.79 -1.80
N ALA A 6 9.60 -10.00 -1.35
CA ALA A 6 8.46 -10.47 -0.57
C ALA A 6 7.16 -9.84 -1.05
N GLN A 7 6.08 -10.62 -1.06
CA GLN A 7 4.75 -10.09 -1.34
C GLN A 7 4.26 -9.19 -0.19
N PRO A 8 3.55 -8.09 -0.49
CA PRO A 8 2.97 -7.27 0.55
C PRO A 8 1.85 -8.05 1.25
N ARG A 9 1.54 -7.65 2.50
CA ARG A 9 0.53 -8.28 3.35
C ARG A 9 -0.81 -8.46 2.62
N SER A 10 -1.53 -9.49 3.06
CA SER A 10 -2.83 -9.86 2.50
C SER A 10 -3.77 -8.66 2.43
N PRO A 11 -4.53 -8.47 1.33
CA PRO A 11 -5.58 -7.45 1.23
C PRO A 11 -6.61 -7.51 2.36
N ARG A 12 -6.83 -8.71 2.93
CA ARG A 12 -7.79 -8.96 4.02
C ARG A 12 -7.22 -8.64 5.41
N ALA A 13 -5.92 -8.43 5.53
CA ALA A 13 -5.33 -8.01 6.80
C ALA A 13 -5.78 -6.57 7.10
N THR A 14 -6.48 -6.40 8.21
CA THR A 14 -7.00 -5.10 8.65
C THR A 14 -6.04 -4.46 9.66
N ILE A 15 -5.84 -3.14 9.56
CA ILE A 15 -5.19 -2.34 10.61
C ILE A 15 -6.18 -1.27 11.02
N GLY A 16 -6.49 -1.19 12.31
CA GLY A 16 -7.50 -0.24 12.80
C GLY A 16 -8.89 -0.44 12.17
N GLY A 17 -9.22 -1.66 11.74
CA GLY A 17 -10.47 -1.96 11.06
C GLY A 17 -10.47 -1.71 9.55
N LEU A 18 -9.47 -1.03 8.98
CA LEU A 18 -9.35 -0.86 7.53
C LEU A 18 -8.62 -2.03 6.88
N ALA A 19 -9.32 -2.72 5.99
CA ALA A 19 -8.71 -3.63 5.03
C ALA A 19 -7.83 -2.85 4.06
N MET A 20 -6.87 -3.49 3.39
CA MET A 20 -5.90 -2.87 2.48
C MET A 20 -4.90 -1.87 3.12
N ALA A 21 -5.16 -1.26 4.28
CA ALA A 21 -4.29 -0.26 4.90
C ALA A 21 -2.87 -0.80 5.17
N ALA A 22 -2.78 -2.03 5.64
CA ALA A 22 -1.52 -2.75 5.82
C ALA A 22 -0.68 -2.83 4.54
N ARG A 23 -1.36 -3.11 3.44
CA ARG A 23 -0.79 -3.38 2.12
C ARG A 23 -0.37 -2.07 1.45
N THR A 24 -1.21 -1.04 1.50
CA THR A 24 -0.92 0.28 0.95
C THR A 24 0.28 0.92 1.67
N ALA A 25 0.35 0.83 3.01
CA ALA A 25 1.47 1.34 3.79
C ALA A 25 2.81 0.62 3.50
N GLU A 26 2.78 -0.67 3.17
CA GLU A 26 3.97 -1.38 2.70
C GLU A 26 4.41 -0.94 1.32
N LYS A 27 3.47 -0.73 0.40
CA LYS A 27 3.75 -0.20 -0.93
C LYS A 27 4.29 1.23 -0.88
N ALA A 28 3.75 2.09 0.00
CA ALA A 28 4.27 3.44 0.23
C ALA A 28 5.74 3.40 0.72
N ARG A 29 6.03 2.57 1.72
CA ARG A 29 7.40 2.38 2.22
C ARG A 29 8.34 1.80 1.16
N ALA A 30 7.85 0.88 0.34
CA ALA A 30 8.63 0.32 -0.77
C ALA A 30 8.86 1.34 -1.89
N ALA A 31 7.90 2.20 -2.16
CA ALA A 31 7.99 3.28 -3.15
C ALA A 31 9.08 4.29 -2.75
N SER A 32 9.03 4.76 -1.50
CA SER A 32 10.03 5.66 -0.95
C SER A 32 11.43 5.03 -0.93
N ALA A 33 11.53 3.73 -0.65
CA ALA A 33 12.80 3.00 -0.65
C ALA A 33 13.26 2.50 -2.04
N GLY A 34 12.51 2.77 -3.12
CA GLY A 34 12.85 2.30 -4.47
C GLY A 34 12.82 0.76 -4.64
N THR A 35 12.12 0.04 -3.77
CA THR A 35 12.09 -1.44 -3.70
C THR A 35 10.72 -2.04 -4.00
N LEU A 36 9.93 -1.37 -4.85
CA LEU A 36 8.58 -1.81 -5.25
C LEU A 36 8.57 -3.12 -6.05
N GLY A 37 9.65 -3.42 -6.79
CA GLY A 37 9.70 -4.59 -7.67
C GLY A 37 8.62 -4.52 -8.76
N ASN A 38 7.77 -5.57 -8.83
CA ASN A 38 6.67 -5.65 -9.79
C ASN A 38 5.35 -5.03 -9.28
N PHE A 39 5.33 -4.46 -8.08
CA PHE A 39 4.13 -3.83 -7.54
C PHE A 39 4.12 -2.35 -7.91
N LYS A 40 2.94 -1.81 -8.23
CA LYS A 40 2.72 -0.37 -8.48
C LYS A 40 2.03 0.27 -7.28
N TYR A 41 2.70 1.19 -6.60
CA TYR A 41 2.07 2.11 -5.63
C TYR A 41 1.18 3.12 -6.38
N ASP A 42 0.14 3.62 -5.73
CA ASP A 42 -0.86 4.51 -6.34
C ASP A 42 -1.61 3.84 -7.52
N CYS A 43 -2.14 2.63 -7.27
CA CYS A 43 -3.04 1.98 -8.21
C CYS A 43 -4.50 2.26 -7.86
N SER A 44 -5.42 1.96 -8.79
CA SER A 44 -6.88 2.15 -8.60
C SER A 44 -7.44 1.49 -7.33
N MET A 45 -6.75 0.48 -6.79
CA MET A 45 -7.11 -0.16 -5.53
C MET A 45 -6.65 0.64 -4.30
N ASP A 46 -5.45 1.21 -4.35
CA ASP A 46 -4.91 2.05 -3.28
C ASP A 46 -5.71 3.37 -3.21
N ASN A 47 -6.05 3.95 -4.36
CA ASN A 47 -6.88 5.15 -4.47
C ASN A 47 -8.28 5.01 -3.86
N LYS A 48 -8.86 3.81 -3.86
CA LYS A 48 -10.13 3.56 -3.14
C LYS A 48 -9.95 3.66 -1.63
N LEU A 49 -8.81 3.22 -1.11
CA LEU A 49 -8.50 3.35 0.31
C LEU A 49 -8.20 4.79 0.68
N PHE A 50 -7.44 5.50 -0.17
CA PHE A 50 -7.14 6.91 -0.01
C PHE A 50 -8.40 7.78 -0.02
N GLY A 51 -9.28 7.58 -0.99
CA GLY A 51 -10.58 8.27 -1.04
C GLY A 51 -11.50 7.94 0.15
N PHE A 52 -11.42 6.72 0.71
CA PHE A 52 -12.15 6.36 1.92
C PHE A 52 -11.57 7.02 3.18
N ALA A 53 -10.24 7.08 3.29
CA ALA A 53 -9.54 7.71 4.41
C ALA A 53 -9.47 9.25 4.30
N GLY A 54 -9.80 9.81 3.14
CA GLY A 54 -9.69 11.25 2.87
C GLY A 54 -8.25 11.76 2.81
N ILE A 55 -7.32 10.90 2.37
CA ILE A 55 -5.88 11.22 2.25
C ILE A 55 -5.44 11.08 0.79
N ASP A 56 -4.31 11.68 0.43
CA ASP A 56 -3.69 11.52 -0.88
C ASP A 56 -2.42 10.65 -0.84
N ALA A 57 -2.09 10.00 -1.97
CA ALA A 57 -0.93 9.10 -2.07
C ALA A 57 0.42 9.80 -1.85
N SER A 58 0.43 11.14 -1.98
CA SER A 58 1.58 12.03 -1.88
C SER A 58 1.78 12.67 -0.50
N GLU A 59 0.80 12.55 0.40
CA GLU A 59 0.92 13.02 1.80
C GLU A 59 1.71 12.05 2.69
#